data_AF-A0A4Q7CHR7-F1
#
_entry.id   AF-A0A4Q7CHR7-F1
#
_cell.length_a   1.000
_cell.length_b   1.000
_cell.length_c   1.000
_cell.angle_alpha   90.00
_cell.angle_beta   90.00
_cell.angle_gamma   90.00
#
_symmetry.space_group_name_H-M   'P 1'
#
loop_
_entity.id
_entity.type
_entity.pdbx_description
1 polymer ?
#
loop_
_entity_poly.entity_id
_entity_poly.type
_entity_poly.pdbx_seq_one_letter_code
_entity_poly.pdbx_strand_id
1 'polypeptide(L)'
;SIVTVVIVSGTQSLFGRMITDPIETVSRVGNDLAVAIGLLTMITATIGINIVANFVSPAFDFSNCSPQKISFRTGGMIAAVGSILLTPWNLFNSPELIHYTL
;
A
#
# COMPACT_ATOMS: atom_id res chain seq x y z
N SER A 1 -6.61 3.09 -13.21
CA SER A 1 -7.60 4.07 -12.71
C SER A 1 -7.64 5.26 -13.65
N ILE A 2 -8.80 5.93 -13.82
CA ILE A 2 -8.93 7.14 -14.66
C ILE A 2 -7.93 8.21 -14.21
N VAL A 3 -7.73 8.35 -12.90
CA VAL A 3 -6.75 9.27 -12.30
C VAL A 3 -5.33 8.99 -12.81
N THR A 4 -4.95 7.71 -12.90
CA THR A 4 -3.62 7.31 -13.40
C THR A 4 -3.44 7.71 -14.86
N VAL A 5 -4.46 7.50 -15.70
CA VAL A 5 -4.42 7.85 -17.13
C VAL A 5 -4.26 9.36 -17.31
N VAL A 6 -5.03 10.15 -16.55
CA VAL A 6 -4.97 11.61 -16.60
C VAL A 6 -3.58 12.12 -16.17
N ILE A 7 -3.03 11.63 -15.06
CA ILE A 7 -1.71 12.04 -14.58
C ILE A 7 -0.62 11.69 -15.60
N VAL A 8 -0.59 10.45 -16.11
CA VAL A 8 0.42 10.00 -17.08
C VAL A 8 0.33 10.80 -18.38
N SER A 9 -0.89 11.05 -18.89
CA SER A 9 -1.08 11.88 -20.09
C SER A 9 -0.62 13.34 -19.90
N GLY A 10 -0.78 13.89 -18.70
CA GLY A 10 -0.31 15.24 -18.36
C GLY A 10 1.22 15.36 -18.37
N THR A 11 1.96 14.29 -18.06
CA THR A 11 3.44 14.31 -18.06
C THR A 11 4.02 14.57 -19.44
N GLN A 12 3.36 14.13 -20.52
CA GLN A 12 3.81 14.39 -21.89
C GLN A 12 3.77 15.88 -22.22
N SER A 13 2.74 16.59 -21.77
CA SER A 13 2.58 18.03 -21.98
C SER A 13 3.55 18.85 -21.14
N LEU A 14 3.84 18.41 -19.90
CA LEU A 14 4.69 19.13 -18.95
C LEU A 14 6.19 18.86 -19.11
N PHE A 15 6.58 17.63 -19.46
CA PHE A 15 7.97 17.17 -19.46
C PHE A 15 8.48 16.68 -20.82
N GLY A 16 7.64 16.74 -21.88
CA GLY A 16 8.03 16.37 -23.25
C GLY A 16 8.22 14.87 -23.50
N ARG A 17 8.08 14.03 -22.48
CA ARG A 17 8.13 12.56 -22.56
C ARG A 17 7.14 11.97 -21.57
N MET A 18 6.55 10.83 -21.93
CA MET A 18 5.68 10.10 -21.01
C MET A 18 6.54 9.47 -19.91
N ILE A 19 6.34 9.90 -18.67
CA ILE A 19 7.01 9.29 -17.52
C ILE A 19 6.02 8.31 -16.90
N THR A 20 6.34 7.03 -16.98
CA THR A 20 5.53 5.95 -16.39
C THR A 20 5.88 5.70 -14.93
N ASP A 21 7.09 6.08 -14.51
CA ASP A 21 7.53 6.00 -13.11
C ASP A 21 7.09 7.25 -12.33
N PRO A 22 6.14 7.12 -11.38
CA PRO A 22 5.69 8.26 -10.58
C PRO A 22 6.82 8.86 -9.72
N ILE A 23 7.83 8.08 -9.33
CA ILE A 23 8.96 8.57 -8.53
C ILE A 23 9.84 9.50 -9.39
N GLU A 24 10.11 9.10 -10.64
CA GLU A 24 10.87 9.94 -11.57
C GLU A 24 10.11 11.23 -11.92
N THR A 25 8.78 11.15 -12.03
CA THR A 25 7.91 12.33 -12.26
C THR A 25 8.04 13.34 -11.12
N VAL A 26 7.97 12.86 -9.88
CA VAL A 26 8.04 13.67 -8.66
C VAL A 26 9.44 14.27 -8.47
N SER A 27 10.52 13.55 -8.82
CA SER A 27 11.90 14.06 -8.75
C SER A 27 12.18 15.25 -9.68
N ARG A 28 11.39 15.41 -10.75
CA ARG A 28 11.50 16.51 -11.72
C ARG A 28 10.61 17.70 -11.38
N VAL A 29 9.70 17.54 -10.41
CA VAL A 29 8.97 18.65 -9.81
C VAL A 29 9.96 19.36 -8.90
N GLY A 30 10.64 20.39 -9.40
CA GLY A 30 11.76 21.07 -8.74
C GLY A 30 11.45 21.81 -7.42
N ASN A 31 10.43 21.38 -6.67
CA ASN A 31 10.11 21.86 -5.33
C ASN A 31 10.08 20.67 -4.36
N ASP A 32 11.21 20.43 -3.69
CA ASP A 32 11.41 19.35 -2.73
C ASP A 32 10.37 19.35 -1.60
N LEU A 33 9.86 20.51 -1.22
CA LEU A 33 8.85 20.65 -0.16
C LEU A 33 7.50 20.12 -0.64
N ALA A 34 7.09 20.47 -1.86
CA ALA A 34 5.86 19.95 -2.47
C ALA A 34 5.92 18.43 -2.66
N VAL A 35 7.09 17.91 -3.07
CA VAL A 35 7.37 16.47 -3.15
C VAL A 35 7.21 15.79 -1.79
N ALA A 36 7.83 16.34 -0.75
CA ALA A 36 7.77 15.77 0.60
C ALA A 36 6.33 15.71 1.14
N ILE A 37 5.55 16.78 0.93
CA ILE A 37 4.13 16.81 1.32
C ILE A 37 3.34 15.76 0.53
N GLY A 38 3.53 15.67 -0.79
CA GLY A 38 2.86 14.68 -1.63
C GLY A 38 3.14 13.24 -1.20
N LEU A 39 4.40 12.92 -0.90
CA LEU A 39 4.81 11.61 -0.38
C LEU A 39 4.18 11.33 0.98
N LEU A 40 4.20 12.30 1.90
CA LEU A 40 3.59 12.14 3.22
C LEU A 40 2.07 11.91 3.13
N THR A 41 1.38 12.67 2.27
CA THR A 41 -0.04 12.48 1.99
C THR A 41 -0.31 11.09 1.41
N MET A 42 0.50 10.64 0.44
CA MET A 42 0.35 9.32 -0.16
C MET A 42 0.57 8.19 0.84
N ILE A 43 1.62 8.28 1.68
CA ILE A 43 1.90 7.32 2.74
C ILE A 43 0.72 7.27 3.73
N THR A 44 0.27 8.44 4.20
CA THR A 44 -0.82 8.54 5.18
C THR A 44 -2.13 7.99 4.63
N ALA A 45 -2.49 8.35 3.38
CA ALA A 45 -3.68 7.84 2.72
C ALA A 45 -3.62 6.32 2.53
N THR A 46 -2.47 5.80 2.09
CA THR A 46 -2.26 4.37 1.88
C THR A 46 -2.40 3.60 3.21
N ILE A 47 -1.78 4.10 4.28
CA ILE A 47 -1.90 3.49 5.60
C ILE A 47 -3.35 3.52 6.09
N GLY A 48 -4.01 4.68 6.02
CA GLY A 48 -5.38 4.85 6.53
C GLY A 48 -6.39 3.91 5.87
N ILE A 49 -6.36 3.83 4.53
CA ILE A 49 -7.27 2.96 3.79
C ILE A 49 -6.97 1.48 4.07
N ASN A 50 -5.69 1.08 4.12
CA ASN A 50 -5.32 -0.31 4.39
C ASN A 50 -5.64 -0.74 5.83
N ILE A 51 -5.52 0.16 6.81
CA ILE A 51 -5.92 -0.15 8.19
C ILE A 51 -7.40 -0.50 8.23
N VAL A 52 -8.27 0.36 7.70
CA VAL A 52 -9.72 0.14 7.77
C VAL A 52 -10.14 -1.07 6.93
N ALA A 53 -9.62 -1.18 5.70
CA ALA A 53 -10.06 -2.20 4.75
C ALA A 53 -9.50 -3.60 5.09
N ASN A 54 -8.22 -3.70 5.44
CA ASN A 54 -7.51 -4.97 5.48
C ASN A 54 -7.05 -5.38 6.89
N PHE A 55 -6.94 -4.45 7.85
CA PHE A 55 -6.42 -4.76 9.19
C PHE A 55 -7.52 -4.94 10.25
N VAL A 56 -8.61 -4.17 10.16
CA VAL A 56 -9.67 -4.18 11.20
C VAL A 56 -10.40 -5.52 11.28
N SER A 57 -10.77 -6.13 10.14
CA SER A 57 -11.50 -7.42 10.15
C SER A 57 -10.69 -8.55 10.80
N PRO A 58 -9.43 -8.83 10.40
CA PRO A 58 -8.63 -9.88 11.04
C PRO A 58 -8.41 -9.64 12.54
N ALA A 59 -8.21 -8.38 12.95
CA ALA A 59 -8.06 -8.02 14.36
C ALA A 59 -9.30 -8.39 15.18
N PHE A 60 -10.50 -8.15 14.63
CA PHE A 60 -11.75 -8.57 15.25
C PHE A 60 -11.95 -10.08 15.21
N ASP A 61 -11.65 -10.74 14.09
CA ASP A 61 -11.78 -12.19 13.94
C ASP A 61 -10.97 -12.93 15.01
N PHE A 62 -9.69 -12.55 15.21
CA PHE A 62 -8.86 -13.13 16.27
C PHE A 62 -9.37 -12.83 17.68
N SER A 63 -9.89 -11.62 17.92
CA SER A 63 -10.47 -11.28 19.22
C SER A 63 -11.74 -12.09 19.52
N ASN A 64 -12.54 -12.40 18.49
CA ASN A 64 -13.75 -13.19 18.62
C ASN A 64 -13.49 -14.70 18.75
N CYS A 65 -12.33 -15.20 18.32
CA CYS A 65 -11.95 -16.61 18.54
C CYS A 65 -11.83 -16.97 20.03
N SER A 66 -11.39 -16.03 20.87
CA SER A 66 -11.32 -16.24 22.32
C SER A 66 -11.43 -14.90 23.08
N PRO A 67 -12.63 -14.32 23.19
CA PRO A 67 -12.83 -12.96 23.69
C PRO A 67 -12.43 -12.78 25.16
N GLN A 68 -12.38 -13.86 25.94
CA GLN A 68 -11.89 -13.83 27.32
C GLN A 68 -10.36 -13.72 27.43
N LYS A 69 -9.62 -14.03 26.35
CA LYS A 69 -8.14 -14.10 26.34
C LYS A 69 -7.50 -13.14 25.34
N ILE A 70 -8.20 -12.82 24.25
CA ILE A 70 -7.66 -12.05 23.12
C ILE A 70 -8.45 -10.75 22.99
N SER A 71 -7.83 -9.66 23.44
CA SER A 71 -8.36 -8.31 23.19
C SER A 71 -8.17 -7.92 21.72
N PHE A 72 -8.91 -6.92 21.24
CA PHE A 72 -8.70 -6.34 19.91
C PHE A 72 -7.24 -5.93 19.65
N ARG A 73 -6.56 -5.39 20.66
CA ARG A 73 -5.13 -5.02 20.55
C ARG A 73 -4.27 -6.25 20.34
N THR A 74 -4.53 -7.33 21.08
CA THR A 74 -3.80 -8.60 20.96
C THR A 74 -4.09 -9.26 19.60
N GLY A 75 -5.36 -9.34 19.20
CA GLY A 75 -5.78 -9.88 17.90
C GLY A 75 -5.18 -9.10 16.73
N GLY A 76 -5.14 -7.77 16.81
CA GLY A 76 -4.47 -6.92 15.85
C GLY A 76 -2.96 -7.15 15.78
N MET A 77 -2.29 -7.37 16.91
CA MET A 77 -0.86 -7.72 16.90
C MET A 77 -0.60 -9.08 16.24
N ILE A 78 -1.45 -10.07 16.48
CA ILE A 78 -1.36 -11.39 15.82
C ILE A 78 -1.55 -11.23 14.31
N ALA A 79 -2.56 -10.49 13.87
CA ALA A 79 -2.81 -10.19 12.47
C ALA A 79 -1.65 -9.46 11.80
N ALA A 80 -1.07 -8.45 12.46
CA ALA A 80 0.07 -7.68 11.95
C ALA A 80 1.31 -8.56 11.74
N VAL A 81 1.68 -9.34 12.76
CA VAL A 81 2.85 -10.21 12.70
C VAL A 81 2.64 -11.31 11.66
N GLY A 82 1.48 -11.94 11.63
CA GLY A 82 1.14 -12.95 10.61
C GLY A 82 1.25 -12.40 9.18
N SER A 83 0.74 -11.18 8.94
CA SER A 83 0.81 -10.53 7.63
C SER A 83 2.24 -10.27 7.16
N ILE A 84 3.14 -9.85 8.08
CA ILE A 84 4.55 -9.62 7.76
C ILE A 84 5.28 -10.94 7.51
N LEU A 85 5.03 -11.96 8.34
CA LEU A 85 5.67 -13.28 8.21
C LEU A 85 5.37 -13.96 6.88
N LEU A 86 4.16 -13.76 6.35
CA LEU A 86 3.81 -14.26 5.02
C LEU A 86 4.63 -13.60 3.90
N THR A 87 5.23 -12.42 4.15
CA THR A 87 6.04 -11.66 3.19
C THR A 87 5.42 -11.66 1.79
N PRO A 88 4.17 -11.20 1.62
CA PRO A 88 3.43 -11.38 0.37
C PRO A 88 4.14 -10.80 -0.85
N TRP A 89 4.94 -9.74 -0.68
CA TRP A 89 5.80 -9.18 -1.73
C TRP A 89 6.81 -10.18 -2.28
N ASN A 90 7.32 -11.09 -1.45
CA ASN A 90 8.25 -12.14 -1.87
C ASN A 90 7.52 -13.22 -2.69
N LEU A 91 6.26 -13.52 -2.37
CA LEU A 91 5.40 -14.39 -3.18
C LEU A 91 5.15 -13.80 -4.58
N PHE A 92 4.78 -12.52 -4.67
CA PHE A 92 4.48 -11.88 -5.97
C PHE A 92 5.73 -11.66 -6.84
N ASN A 93 6.93 -11.63 -6.27
CA ASN A 93 8.18 -11.53 -7.01
C ASN A 93 8.70 -12.87 -7.56
N SER A 94 8.02 -13.99 -7.26
CA SER A 94 8.42 -15.33 -7.67
C SER A 94 7.49 -15.87 -8.77
N PRO A 95 7.92 -15.95 -10.05
CA PRO A 95 7.08 -16.40 -11.16
C PRO A 95 6.51 -17.81 -10.99
N GLU A 96 7.25 -18.70 -10.32
CA GLU A 96 6.84 -20.09 -10.08
C GLU A 96 5.66 -20.21 -9.10
N LEU A 97 5.60 -19.36 -8.06
CA LEU A 97 4.54 -19.44 -7.04
C LEU A 97 3.19 -18.95 -7.58
N ILE A 98 3.19 -17.98 -8.49
CA ILE A 98 1.97 -17.47 -9.14
C ILE A 98 1.23 -18.60 -9.88
N HIS A 99 1.96 -19.53 -10.49
CA HIS A 99 1.39 -20.66 -11.22
C HIS A 99 0.79 -21.77 -10.33
N TYR A 100 1.22 -21.87 -9.05
CA TYR A 100 0.68 -22.86 -8.11
C TYR A 100 -0.48 -22.33 -7.25
N THR A 101 -0.63 -21.01 -7.15
CA THR A 101 -1.67 -20.36 -6.34
C THR A 101 -2.89 -19.90 -7.14
N LEU A 102 -2.83 -19.92 -8.49
CA LEU A 102 -3.94 -19.68 -9.42
C LEU A 102 -4.49 -21.02 -9.95
#